data_AF-A0AAU7EQI3-F1
#
_entry.id   AF-A0AAU7EQI3-F1
#
_cell.length_a   1.000
_cell.length_b   1.000
_cell.length_c   1.000
_cell.angle_alpha   90.00
_cell.angle_beta   90.00
_cell.angle_gamma   90.00
#
_symmetry.space_group_name_H-M   'P 1'
#
loop_
_entity.id
_entity.type
_entity.pdbx_description
1 polymer ?
#
loop_
_entity_poly.entity_id
_entity_poly.type
_entity_poly.pdbx_seq_one_letter_code
_entity_poly.pdbx_strand_id
1 'polypeptide(L)'
;MSVRLLLASVPFLFAPIAHAAVDCANASDQATMNQCAGQAFKAADKELNTLYQQITGRLKDNPDGKKLLVNAQRAWVSFRDAECKFSASGVTGGSVYPLVYSSCLTAVTKARVETLKQYLKCEEGDMSCPVPGA
;
A
#
# COMPACT_ATOMS: atom_id res chain seq x y z
N MET A 1 -17.33 42.16 47.60
CA MET A 1 -17.74 40.76 47.82
C MET A 1 -17.23 39.94 46.65
N SER A 2 -16.16 39.17 46.84
CA SER A 2 -15.51 38.39 45.77
C SER A 2 -15.91 36.92 45.89
N VAL A 3 -16.65 36.41 44.90
CA VAL A 3 -16.99 34.99 44.81
C VAL A 3 -15.83 34.26 44.12
N ARG A 4 -15.14 33.38 44.85
CA ARG A 4 -14.12 32.49 44.28
C ARG A 4 -14.80 31.24 43.71
N LEU A 5 -14.90 31.14 42.39
CA LEU A 5 -15.25 29.88 41.72
C LEU A 5 -14.01 28.97 41.69
N LEU A 6 -14.09 27.82 42.37
CA LEU A 6 -13.10 26.75 42.26
C LEU A 6 -13.49 25.86 41.06
N LEU A 7 -12.75 25.99 39.95
CA LEU A 7 -12.84 25.08 38.80
C LEU A 7 -12.04 23.80 39.11
N ALA A 8 -12.72 22.69 39.38
CA ALA A 8 -12.11 21.38 39.47
C ALA A 8 -11.86 20.82 38.06
N SER A 9 -10.61 20.73 37.65
CA SER A 9 -10.18 20.12 36.39
C SER A 9 -10.21 18.60 36.46
N VAL A 10 -11.14 17.96 35.75
CA VAL A 10 -11.20 16.49 35.62
C VAL A 10 -10.24 16.06 34.50
N PRO A 11 -9.20 15.25 34.79
CA PRO A 11 -8.28 14.77 33.77
C PRO A 11 -8.96 13.71 32.90
N PHE A 12 -9.11 14.00 31.61
CA PHE A 12 -9.62 13.07 30.61
C PHE A 12 -8.52 12.04 30.28
N LEU A 13 -8.60 10.85 30.89
CA LEU A 13 -7.69 9.74 30.61
C LEU A 13 -8.01 9.16 29.23
N PHE A 14 -7.20 9.50 28.22
CA PHE A 14 -7.21 8.83 26.93
C PHE A 14 -6.57 7.44 27.07
N ALA A 15 -7.38 6.41 27.27
CA ALA A 15 -6.92 5.02 27.16
C ALA A 15 -6.74 4.66 25.67
N PRO A 16 -5.60 4.04 25.27
CA PRO A 16 -5.43 3.57 23.90
C PRO A 16 -6.36 2.38 23.64
N ILE A 17 -7.21 2.50 22.62
CA ILE A 17 -8.07 1.39 22.17
C ILE A 17 -7.16 0.32 21.56
N ALA A 18 -6.95 -0.77 22.28
CA ALA A 18 -6.28 -1.96 21.75
C ALA A 18 -7.16 -2.58 20.66
N HIS A 19 -6.71 -2.50 19.40
CA HIS A 19 -7.37 -3.18 18.29
C HIS A 19 -6.97 -4.65 18.33
N ALA A 20 -7.93 -5.54 18.59
CA ALA A 20 -7.70 -6.98 18.46
C ALA A 20 -7.27 -7.29 17.01
N ALA A 21 -6.22 -8.09 16.86
CA ALA A 21 -5.77 -8.55 15.55
C ALA A 21 -6.87 -9.43 14.92
N VAL A 22 -7.16 -9.20 13.63
CA VAL A 22 -8.15 -10.01 12.92
C VAL A 22 -7.55 -11.33 12.50
N ASP A 23 -8.26 -12.41 12.83
CA ASP A 23 -7.90 -13.77 12.42
C ASP A 23 -8.30 -14.01 10.95
N CYS A 24 -7.35 -13.77 10.06
CA CYS A 24 -7.53 -14.01 8.63
C CYS A 24 -7.42 -15.47 8.22
N ALA A 25 -6.95 -16.36 9.10
CA ALA A 25 -6.88 -17.78 8.79
C ALA A 25 -8.26 -18.45 8.89
N ASN A 26 -9.13 -17.95 9.78
CA ASN A 26 -10.45 -18.52 10.05
C ASN A 26 -11.61 -17.56 9.73
N ALA A 27 -11.40 -16.60 8.82
CA ALA A 27 -12.43 -15.65 8.42
C ALA A 27 -13.65 -16.37 7.82
N SER A 28 -14.80 -16.28 8.51
CA SER A 28 -16.04 -16.98 8.11
C SER A 28 -17.18 -16.04 7.70
N ASP A 29 -17.09 -14.75 8.02
CA ASP A 29 -18.03 -13.73 7.58
C ASP A 29 -17.40 -12.76 6.56
N GLN A 30 -18.25 -12.12 5.76
CA GLN A 30 -17.80 -11.27 4.66
C GLN A 30 -17.06 -10.00 5.15
N ALA A 31 -17.39 -9.46 6.33
CA ALA A 31 -16.73 -8.27 6.84
C ALA A 31 -15.28 -8.59 7.22
N THR A 32 -15.06 -9.71 7.91
CA THR A 32 -13.73 -10.23 8.23
C THR A 32 -12.93 -10.55 6.96
N MET A 33 -13.54 -11.23 5.98
CA MET A 33 -12.88 -11.51 4.69
C MET A 33 -12.46 -10.22 3.96
N ASN A 34 -13.34 -9.22 3.92
CA ASN A 34 -13.05 -7.91 3.32
C ASN A 34 -11.86 -7.23 4.02
N GLN A 35 -11.83 -7.27 5.36
CA GLN A 35 -10.73 -6.71 6.13
C GLN A 35 -9.40 -7.42 5.83
N CYS A 36 -9.41 -8.74 5.78
CA CYS A 36 -8.22 -9.55 5.48
C CYS A 36 -7.68 -9.29 4.08
N ALA A 37 -8.56 -9.17 3.07
CA ALA A 37 -8.15 -8.79 1.72
C ALA A 37 -7.50 -7.41 1.68
N GLY A 38 -8.07 -6.45 2.43
CA GLY A 38 -7.47 -5.11 2.57
C GLY A 38 -6.11 -5.13 3.26
N GLN A 39 -5.91 -5.98 4.27
CA GLN A 39 -4.61 -6.16 4.93
C GLN A 39 -3.57 -6.79 3.98
N ALA A 40 -3.97 -7.79 3.20
CA ALA A 40 -3.09 -8.41 2.21
C ALA A 40 -2.63 -7.39 1.15
N PHE A 41 -3.54 -6.54 0.66
CA PHE A 41 -3.18 -5.46 -0.24
C PHE A 41 -2.20 -4.47 0.41
N LYS A 42 -2.48 -4.02 1.64
CA LYS A 42 -1.58 -3.10 2.37
C LYS A 42 -0.19 -3.68 2.55
N ALA A 43 -0.06 -4.99 2.79
CA ALA A 43 1.23 -5.65 2.90
C ALA A 43 2.00 -5.62 1.57
N ALA A 44 1.35 -5.95 0.45
CA ALA A 44 1.95 -5.89 -0.88
C ALA A 44 2.33 -4.45 -1.29
N ASP A 45 1.48 -3.47 -0.99
CA ASP A 45 1.76 -2.06 -1.27
C ASP A 45 2.92 -1.52 -0.43
N LYS A 46 3.04 -1.96 0.83
CA LYS A 46 4.21 -1.65 1.67
C LYS A 46 5.51 -2.18 1.05
N GLU A 47 5.54 -3.44 0.61
CA GLU A 47 6.70 -4.03 -0.06
C GLU A 47 7.05 -3.24 -1.34
N LEU A 48 6.06 -2.94 -2.17
CA LEU A 48 6.24 -2.12 -3.37
C LEU A 48 6.89 -0.77 -3.05
N ASN A 49 6.40 -0.07 -2.02
CA ASN A 49 6.92 1.24 -1.64
C ASN A 49 8.35 1.15 -1.09
N THR A 50 8.68 0.09 -0.34
CA THR A 50 10.06 -0.16 0.10
C THR A 50 11.01 -0.32 -1.08
N LEU A 51 10.66 -1.15 -2.07
CA LEU A 51 11.51 -1.35 -3.26
C LEU A 51 11.59 -0.09 -4.12
N TYR A 52 10.48 0.61 -4.29
CA TYR A 52 10.46 1.89 -5.00
C TYR A 52 11.41 2.90 -4.35
N GLN A 53 11.40 3.03 -3.02
CA GLN A 53 12.32 3.90 -2.30
C GLN A 53 13.78 3.49 -2.52
N GLN A 54 14.11 2.20 -2.44
CA GLN A 54 15.46 1.70 -2.73
C GLN A 54 15.93 2.09 -4.14
N ILE A 55 15.09 1.88 -5.16
CA ILE A 55 15.42 2.25 -6.54
C ILE A 55 15.62 3.77 -6.66
N THR A 56 14.72 4.58 -6.09
CA THR A 56 14.89 6.03 -6.14
C THR A 56 16.13 6.53 -5.40
N GLY A 57 16.63 5.76 -4.41
CA GLY A 57 17.91 5.99 -3.76
C GLY A 57 19.09 5.70 -4.67
N ARG A 58 19.05 4.60 -5.44
CA ARG A 58 20.07 4.29 -6.47
C ARG A 58 20.08 5.29 -7.61
N LEU A 59 18.94 5.91 -7.91
CA LEU A 59 18.79 6.97 -8.92
C LEU A 59 19.07 8.38 -8.40
N LYS A 60 19.64 8.56 -7.19
CA LYS A 60 19.85 9.89 -6.59
C LYS A 60 20.71 10.83 -7.47
N ASP A 61 21.69 10.26 -8.17
CA ASP A 61 22.62 10.99 -9.05
C ASP A 61 22.15 10.98 -10.53
N ASN A 62 20.95 10.44 -10.80
CA ASN A 62 20.31 10.42 -12.12
C ASN A 62 18.87 10.97 -12.05
N PRO A 63 18.70 12.31 -11.99
CA PRO A 63 17.40 12.95 -11.82
C PRO A 63 16.42 12.66 -12.98
N ASP A 64 16.91 12.55 -14.21
CA ASP A 64 16.08 12.24 -15.38
C ASP A 64 15.57 10.79 -15.33
N GLY A 65 16.43 9.83 -15.00
CA GLY A 65 16.03 8.43 -14.77
C GLY A 65 15.02 8.30 -13.63
N LYS A 66 15.24 9.02 -12.53
CA LYS A 66 14.28 9.09 -11.42
C LYS A 66 12.93 9.65 -11.85
N LYS A 67 12.91 10.71 -12.68
CA LYS A 67 11.68 11.30 -13.23
C LYS A 67 10.92 10.31 -14.10
N LEU A 68 11.62 9.54 -14.93
CA LEU A 68 11.01 8.47 -15.74
C LEU A 68 10.36 7.40 -14.87
N LEU A 69 11.06 6.93 -13.82
CA LEU A 69 10.49 5.95 -12.87
C LEU A 69 9.25 6.48 -12.16
N VAL A 70 9.28 7.73 -11.68
CA VAL A 70 8.12 8.37 -11.02
C VAL A 70 6.92 8.40 -11.96
N ASN A 71 7.12 8.81 -13.21
CA ASN A 71 6.05 8.87 -14.21
C ASN A 71 5.50 7.48 -14.54
N ALA A 72 6.37 6.50 -14.76
CA ALA A 72 5.97 5.11 -15.00
C ALA A 72 5.19 4.54 -13.82
N GLN A 73 5.61 4.83 -12.58
CA GLN A 73 4.92 4.35 -11.38
C GLN A 73 3.54 4.98 -11.21
N ARG A 74 3.39 6.28 -11.50
CA ARG A 74 2.07 6.96 -11.49
C ARG A 74 1.12 6.39 -12.53
N ALA A 75 1.61 6.21 -13.77
CA ALA A 75 0.81 5.58 -14.83
C ALA A 75 0.39 4.15 -14.45
N TRP A 76 1.30 3.39 -13.84
CA TRP A 76 1.00 2.04 -13.34
C TRP A 76 -0.07 2.05 -12.23
N VAL A 77 -0.05 3.01 -11.31
CA VAL A 77 -1.10 3.16 -10.28
C VAL A 77 -2.45 3.40 -10.94
N SER A 78 -2.52 4.32 -11.92
CA SER A 78 -3.75 4.56 -12.67
C SER A 78 -4.25 3.32 -13.41
N PHE A 79 -3.35 2.56 -14.03
CA PHE A 79 -3.69 1.28 -14.65
C PHE A 79 -4.24 0.28 -13.62
N ARG A 80 -3.54 0.07 -12.49
CA ARG A 80 -3.94 -0.86 -11.44
C ARG A 80 -5.35 -0.56 -10.95
N ASP A 81 -5.62 0.71 -10.65
CA ASP A 81 -6.90 1.10 -10.07
C ASP A 81 -8.04 0.95 -11.11
N ALA A 82 -7.79 1.27 -12.38
CA ALA A 82 -8.73 1.06 -13.47
C ALA A 82 -9.01 -0.43 -13.72
N GLU A 83 -7.96 -1.25 -13.80
CA GLU A 83 -8.03 -2.69 -14.00
C GLU A 83 -8.82 -3.36 -12.87
N CYS A 84 -8.51 -3.02 -11.62
CA CYS A 84 -9.19 -3.65 -10.49
C CYS A 84 -10.65 -3.20 -10.33
N LYS A 85 -10.97 -1.97 -10.75
CA LYS A 85 -12.37 -1.55 -10.85
C LYS A 85 -13.13 -2.35 -11.90
N PHE A 86 -12.51 -2.59 -13.06
CA PHE A 86 -13.08 -3.43 -14.11
C PHE A 86 -13.24 -4.89 -13.66
N SER A 87 -12.19 -5.48 -13.09
CA SER A 87 -12.19 -6.87 -12.59
C SER A 87 -13.27 -7.11 -11.53
N ALA A 88 -13.50 -6.15 -10.63
CA ALA A 88 -14.54 -6.23 -9.60
C ALA A 88 -15.94 -5.82 -10.07
N SER A 89 -16.11 -5.43 -11.35
CA SER A 89 -17.35 -4.79 -11.84
C SER A 89 -18.59 -5.68 -11.69
N GLY A 90 -18.46 -6.99 -11.88
CA GLY A 90 -19.56 -7.96 -11.78
C GLY A 90 -20.16 -8.10 -10.37
N VAL A 91 -19.48 -7.60 -9.34
CA VAL A 91 -19.96 -7.63 -7.95
C VAL A 91 -20.16 -6.24 -7.36
N THR A 92 -20.17 -5.20 -8.19
CA THR A 92 -20.34 -3.81 -7.76
C THR A 92 -21.61 -3.63 -6.92
N GLY A 93 -21.48 -2.98 -5.76
CA GLY A 93 -22.59 -2.77 -4.82
C GLY A 93 -22.90 -3.96 -3.91
N GLY A 94 -22.33 -5.14 -4.18
CA GLY A 94 -22.42 -6.32 -3.31
C GLY A 94 -21.44 -6.27 -2.13
N SER A 95 -21.78 -6.98 -1.06
CA SER A 95 -20.93 -7.10 0.14
C SER A 95 -19.56 -7.74 -0.13
N VAL A 96 -19.43 -8.51 -1.21
CA VAL A 96 -18.19 -9.16 -1.66
C VAL A 96 -17.27 -8.24 -2.47
N TYR A 97 -17.75 -7.07 -2.92
CA TYR A 97 -16.96 -6.15 -3.74
C TYR A 97 -15.59 -5.79 -3.13
N PRO A 98 -15.46 -5.43 -1.83
CA PRO A 98 -14.18 -5.05 -1.26
C PRO A 98 -13.15 -6.19 -1.27
N LEU A 99 -13.59 -7.44 -1.05
CA LEU A 99 -12.76 -8.63 -1.15
C LEU A 99 -12.21 -8.80 -2.57
N VAL A 100 -13.08 -8.79 -3.59
CA VAL A 100 -12.67 -8.98 -5.00
C VAL A 100 -11.74 -7.85 -5.45
N TYR A 101 -12.11 -6.59 -5.18
CA TYR A 101 -11.31 -5.43 -5.54
C TYR A 101 -9.92 -5.46 -4.89
N SER A 102 -9.85 -5.71 -3.57
CA SER A 102 -8.57 -5.75 -2.83
C SER A 102 -7.71 -6.94 -3.24
N SER A 103 -8.32 -8.06 -3.63
CA SER A 103 -7.60 -9.23 -4.14
C SER A 103 -6.93 -8.93 -5.48
N CYS A 104 -7.64 -8.25 -6.39
CA CYS A 104 -7.03 -7.75 -7.63
C CYS A 104 -5.87 -6.79 -7.34
N LEU A 105 -6.08 -5.79 -6.47
CA LEU A 105 -5.04 -4.84 -6.11
C LEU A 105 -3.78 -5.54 -5.60
N THR A 106 -3.95 -6.57 -4.77
CA THR A 106 -2.85 -7.40 -4.25
C THR A 106 -2.10 -8.09 -5.38
N ALA A 107 -2.80 -8.77 -6.29
CA ALA A 107 -2.19 -9.53 -7.39
C ALA A 107 -1.40 -8.61 -8.34
N VAL A 108 -2.00 -7.52 -8.80
CA VAL A 108 -1.36 -6.56 -9.71
C VAL A 108 -0.15 -5.89 -9.03
N THR A 109 -0.25 -5.59 -7.73
CA THR A 109 0.85 -5.01 -6.95
C THR A 109 2.01 -5.99 -6.79
N LYS A 110 1.74 -7.28 -6.53
CA LYS A 110 2.79 -8.31 -6.46
C LYS A 110 3.53 -8.49 -7.79
N ALA A 111 2.82 -8.42 -8.91
CA ALA A 111 3.48 -8.45 -10.22
C ALA A 111 4.46 -7.27 -10.41
N ARG A 112 4.05 -6.07 -9.98
CA ARG A 112 4.91 -4.89 -10.01
C ARG A 112 6.10 -4.99 -9.08
N VAL A 113 5.91 -5.56 -7.88
CA VAL A 113 7.00 -5.86 -6.94
C VAL A 113 8.08 -6.70 -7.62
N GLU A 114 7.71 -7.75 -8.37
CA GLU A 114 8.69 -8.56 -9.10
C GLU A 114 9.42 -7.78 -10.19
N THR A 115 8.74 -6.87 -10.91
CA THR A 115 9.42 -5.94 -11.83
C THR A 115 10.45 -5.06 -11.11
N LEU A 116 10.09 -4.50 -9.95
CA LEU A 116 11.02 -3.65 -9.18
C LEU A 116 12.19 -4.46 -8.61
N LYS A 117 11.96 -5.71 -8.18
CA LYS A 117 13.03 -6.63 -7.77
C LYS A 117 14.01 -6.90 -8.90
N GLN A 118 13.55 -7.05 -10.14
CA GLN A 118 14.43 -7.23 -11.30
C GLN A 118 15.34 -6.01 -11.50
N TYR A 119 14.81 -4.79 -11.39
CA TYR A 119 15.63 -3.57 -11.46
C TYR A 119 16.67 -3.45 -10.33
N LEU A 120 16.45 -4.09 -9.19
CA LEU A 120 17.41 -4.07 -8.08
C LEU A 120 18.53 -5.11 -8.21
N LYS A 121 18.40 -6.06 -9.14
CA LYS A 121 19.41 -7.09 -9.44
C LYS A 121 20.48 -6.64 -10.44
N CYS A 122 20.39 -5.40 -10.90
CA CYS A 122 21.30 -4.89 -11.91
C CYS A 122 22.73 -4.80 -11.39
N GLU A 123 23.67 -5.07 -12.28
CA GLU A 123 25.10 -5.02 -12.03
C GLU A 123 25.71 -3.77 -12.66
N GLU A 124 26.88 -3.35 -12.16
CA GLU A 124 27.60 -2.21 -12.74
C GLU A 124 27.97 -2.50 -14.20
N GLY A 125 27.64 -1.57 -15.11
CA GLY A 125 27.91 -1.72 -16.54
C GLY A 125 26.85 -2.48 -17.35
N ASP A 126 25.79 -2.99 -16.72
CA ASP A 126 24.65 -3.58 -17.44
C ASP A 126 23.85 -2.50 -18.18
N MET A 127 24.13 -2.31 -19.47
CA MET A 127 23.44 -1.34 -20.32
C MET A 127 21.97 -1.69 -20.59
N SER A 128 21.52 -2.91 -20.25
CA SER A 128 20.12 -3.29 -20.36
C SER A 128 19.28 -2.86 -19.15
N CYS A 129 19.92 -2.41 -18.07
CA CYS A 129 19.22 -2.04 -16.85
C CYS A 129 18.99 -0.53 -16.68
N PRO A 130 17.78 -0.10 -16.28
CA PRO A 130 17.48 1.31 -16.01
C PRO A 130 17.96 1.82 -14.64
N VAL A 131 18.50 0.97 -13.77
CA VAL A 131 18.88 1.30 -12.39
C VAL A 131 20.35 0.97 -12.16
N PRO A 132 21.15 1.87 -11.58
CA PRO A 132 22.54 1.57 -11.24
C PRO A 132 22.68 0.32 -10.38
N GLY A 133 23.81 -0.37 -10.54
CA GLY A 133 24.21 -1.47 -9.67
C GLY A 133 24.24 -1.07 -8.19
N ALA A 134 24.15 -2.07 -7.31
CA ALA A 134 24.25 -1.88 -5.86
C ALA A 134 25.66 -1.45 -5.44
#